data_AF-A0A5C0WKE2-F1
#
_entry.id   AF-A0A5C0WKE2-F1
#
_cell.length_a   1.000
_cell.length_b   1.000
_cell.length_c   1.000
_cell.angle_alpha   90.00
_cell.angle_beta   90.00
_cell.angle_gamma   90.00
#
_symmetry.space_group_name_H-M   'P 1'
#
loop_
_entity.id
_entity.type
_entity.pdbx_description
1 polymer ?
#
loop_
_entity_poly.entity_id
_entity_poly.type
_entity_poly.pdbx_seq_one_letter_code
_entity_poly.pdbx_strand_id
1 'polypeptide(L)'
;MQLTLRFFQKKPSAFHLTIYQTPEYGAASGHQPVYRTKIGGRTHLDVLEKAFSTFNVHDTVPNDYNARFITTGDIVVIDDKKKGKCYYQLSPAGWKRSERLMTIG
;
A
#
# COMPACT_ATOMS: atom_id res chain seq x y z
N MET A 1 -27.13 22.54 -26.45
CA MET A 1 -27.05 21.13 -26.00
C MET A 1 -25.85 21.01 -25.06
N GLN A 2 -26.08 20.80 -23.77
CA GLN A 2 -25.01 20.70 -22.77
C GLN A 2 -24.72 19.22 -22.52
N LEU A 3 -23.60 18.72 -23.05
CA LEU A 3 -23.13 17.35 -22.80
C LEU A 3 -22.63 17.27 -21.36
N THR A 4 -23.52 16.88 -20.43
CA THR A 4 -23.12 16.51 -19.07
C THR A 4 -22.33 15.20 -19.13
N LEU A 5 -21.01 15.29 -19.14
CA LEU A 5 -20.11 14.16 -18.89
C LEU A 5 -20.40 13.63 -17.49
N ARG A 6 -21.17 12.54 -17.41
CA ARG A 6 -21.34 11.79 -16.17
C ARG A 6 -20.00 11.15 -15.83
N PHE A 7 -19.25 11.77 -14.93
CA PHE A 7 -18.11 11.13 -14.29
C PHE A 7 -18.63 9.90 -13.54
N PHE A 8 -18.46 8.71 -14.11
CA PHE A 8 -18.72 7.45 -13.41
C PHE A 8 -17.73 7.34 -12.25
N GLN A 9 -18.12 7.82 -11.08
CA GLN A 9 -17.35 7.63 -9.87
C GLN A 9 -17.37 6.14 -9.53
N LYS A 10 -16.22 5.49 -9.72
CA LYS A 10 -16.04 4.09 -9.34
C LYS A 10 -16.31 3.95 -7.84
N LYS A 11 -17.27 3.10 -7.47
CA LYS A 11 -17.61 2.84 -6.06
C LYS A 11 -16.34 2.37 -5.32
N PRO A 12 -16.09 2.84 -4.09
CA PRO A 12 -14.99 2.33 -3.28
C PRO A 12 -15.10 0.82 -3.12
N SER A 13 -13.99 0.13 -3.31
CA SER A 13 -13.86 -1.31 -3.07
C SER A 13 -12.89 -1.56 -1.93
N ALA A 14 -13.12 -2.60 -1.14
CA ALA A 14 -12.16 -3.07 -0.16
C ALA A 14 -11.02 -3.79 -0.87
N PHE A 15 -9.80 -3.28 -0.68
CA PHE A 15 -8.57 -3.89 -1.15
C PHE A 15 -7.89 -4.63 0.00
N HIS A 16 -7.42 -5.84 -0.26
CA HIS A 16 -6.58 -6.56 0.68
C HIS A 16 -5.14 -6.06 0.51
N LEU A 17 -4.55 -5.59 1.58
CA LEU A 17 -3.16 -5.13 1.60
C LEU A 17 -2.32 -5.98 2.53
N THR A 18 -1.05 -6.15 2.19
CA THR A 18 -0.03 -6.73 3.05
C THR A 18 1.17 -5.79 3.08
N ILE A 19 1.63 -5.42 4.27
CA ILE A 19 2.81 -4.59 4.48
C ILE A 19 4.01 -5.52 4.65
N TYR A 20 5.07 -5.21 3.94
CA TYR A 20 6.35 -5.91 4.00
C TYR A 20 7.44 -4.94 4.42
N GLN A 21 8.20 -5.31 5.44
CA GLN A 21 9.29 -4.51 5.96
C GLN A 21 10.53 -5.38 6.11
N THR A 22 11.69 -4.74 6.05
CA THR A 22 12.95 -5.35 6.46
C THR A 22 13.09 -5.28 7.99
N PRO A 23 13.72 -6.28 8.62
CA PRO A 23 14.03 -6.26 10.06
C PRO A 23 14.86 -5.04 10.45
N GLU A 24 15.80 -4.67 9.59
CA GLU A 24 16.69 -3.52 9.78
C GLU A 24 16.26 -2.35 8.90
N TYR A 25 16.33 -1.13 9.42
CA TYR A 25 16.01 0.08 8.68
C TYR A 25 16.97 0.27 7.50
N GLY A 26 16.42 0.53 6.32
CA GLY A 26 17.21 0.83 5.12
C GLY A 26 17.89 -0.37 4.44
N ALA A 27 17.69 -1.58 4.96
CA ALA A 27 18.18 -2.79 4.31
C ALA A 27 17.53 -2.95 2.92
N ALA A 28 18.34 -3.40 1.95
CA ALA A 28 17.86 -3.64 0.58
C ALA A 28 17.04 -4.94 0.50
N SER A 29 17.48 -6.01 1.17
CA SER A 29 16.84 -7.33 1.14
C SER A 29 16.17 -7.70 2.46
N GLY A 30 15.39 -8.79 2.44
CA GLY A 30 14.85 -9.41 3.64
C GLY A 30 13.45 -8.94 4.02
N HIS A 31 12.69 -8.37 3.07
CA HIS A 31 11.31 -7.97 3.29
C HIS A 31 10.43 -9.16 3.72
N GLN A 32 9.82 -9.04 4.90
CA GLN A 32 8.92 -10.03 5.46
C GLN A 32 7.53 -9.42 5.66
N PRO A 33 6.44 -10.20 5.50
CA PRO A 33 5.09 -9.69 5.74
C PRO A 33 4.94 -9.41 7.25
N VAL A 34 4.67 -8.16 7.60
CA VAL A 34 4.51 -7.75 9.00
C VAL A 34 3.05 -7.54 9.41
N TYR A 35 2.19 -7.20 8.45
CA TYR A 35 0.77 -6.96 8.73
C TYR A 35 -0.10 -7.13 7.49
N ARG A 36 -1.33 -7.59 7.68
CA ARG A 36 -2.32 -7.77 6.60
C ARG A 36 -3.65 -7.18 7.01
N THR A 37 -4.23 -6.34 6.17
CA THR A 37 -5.52 -5.71 6.46
C THR A 37 -6.34 -5.44 5.19
N LYS A 38 -7.53 -4.86 5.37
CA LYS A 38 -8.40 -4.39 4.29
C LYS A 38 -8.53 -2.87 4.38
N ILE A 39 -8.27 -2.17 3.28
CA ILE A 39 -8.49 -0.72 3.18
C ILE A 39 -9.46 -0.43 2.04
N GLY A 40 -10.44 0.43 2.30
CA GLY A 40 -11.40 0.91 1.32
C GLY A 40 -10.82 2.02 0.45
N GLY A 41 -10.86 1.85 -0.87
CA GLY A 41 -10.42 2.88 -1.80
C GLY A 41 -10.98 2.74 -3.21
N ARG A 42 -10.71 3.71 -4.07
CA ARG A 42 -11.15 3.74 -5.48
C ARG A 42 -10.05 3.31 -6.45
N THR A 43 -8.81 3.67 -6.11
CA THR A 43 -7.59 3.39 -6.87
C THR A 43 -6.51 2.84 -5.93
N HIS A 44 -5.46 2.24 -6.49
CA HIS A 44 -4.34 1.81 -5.67
C HIS A 44 -3.64 2.99 -4.99
N LEU A 45 -3.53 4.14 -5.66
CA LEU A 45 -2.94 5.33 -5.06
C LEU A 45 -3.73 5.80 -3.82
N ASP A 46 -5.06 5.89 -3.92
CA ASP A 46 -5.94 6.24 -2.79
C ASP A 46 -5.80 5.23 -1.62
N VAL A 47 -5.66 3.94 -1.92
CA VAL A 47 -5.40 2.90 -0.91
C VAL A 47 -4.02 3.06 -0.27
N LEU A 48 -3.00 3.39 -1.05
CA LEU A 48 -1.62 3.57 -0.57
C LEU A 48 -1.49 4.81 0.30
N GLU A 49 -2.14 5.92 -0.08
CA GLU A 49 -2.19 7.15 0.73
C GLU A 49 -2.90 6.90 2.07
N LYS A 50 -4.05 6.22 2.04
CA LYS A 50 -4.74 5.80 3.27
C LYS A 50 -3.89 4.88 4.12
N ALA A 51 -3.26 3.88 3.53
CA ALA A 51 -2.36 2.99 4.25
C ALA A 51 -1.24 3.80 4.93
N PHE A 52 -0.59 4.69 4.19
CA PHE A 52 0.45 5.54 4.76
C PHE A 52 -0.06 6.38 5.94
N SER A 53 -1.22 7.03 5.81
CA SER A 53 -1.83 7.80 6.91
C SER A 53 -2.28 6.94 8.09
N THR A 54 -2.70 5.69 7.87
CA THR A 54 -3.10 4.75 8.93
C THR A 54 -1.89 4.21 9.69
N PHE A 55 -0.79 3.88 9.01
CA PHE A 55 0.34 3.18 9.63
C PHE A 55 1.49 4.09 10.05
N ASN A 56 1.41 5.41 9.78
CA ASN A 56 2.44 6.38 10.16
C ASN A 56 1.93 7.46 11.14
N VAL A 57 0.67 7.39 11.57
CA VAL A 57 0.14 8.28 12.60
C VAL A 57 -0.20 7.43 13.81
N HIS A 58 0.45 7.70 14.94
CA HIS A 58 0.35 6.88 16.15
C HIS A 58 -1.10 6.56 16.55
N ASP A 59 -2.01 7.54 16.45
CA ASP A 59 -3.40 7.39 16.87
C ASP A 59 -4.28 6.62 15.88
N THR A 60 -3.82 6.40 14.64
CA THR A 60 -4.58 5.68 13.61
C THR A 60 -4.07 4.26 13.38
N VAL A 61 -2.92 3.92 13.96
CA VAL A 61 -2.31 2.59 13.87
C VAL A 61 -3.21 1.58 14.59
N PRO A 62 -3.55 0.44 13.95
CA PRO A 62 -4.30 -0.62 14.60
C PRO A 62 -3.57 -1.17 15.84
N ASN A 63 -4.31 -1.46 16.91
CA ASN A 63 -3.74 -1.98 18.16
C ASN A 63 -3.01 -3.33 18.01
N ASP A 64 -3.30 -4.09 16.95
CA ASP A 64 -2.66 -5.37 16.61
C ASP A 64 -1.48 -5.22 15.63
N TYR A 65 -1.11 -3.99 15.28
CA TYR A 65 0.03 -3.69 14.42
C TYR A 65 1.34 -3.70 15.24
N ASN A 66 2.02 -4.85 15.25
CA ASN A 66 3.29 -5.04 15.95
C ASN A 66 4.49 -4.85 15.02
N ALA A 67 4.55 -3.72 14.32
CA ALA A 67 5.65 -3.39 13.42
C ALA A 67 5.96 -1.89 13.42
N ARG A 68 7.05 -1.50 12.76
CA ARG A 68 7.45 -0.10 12.67
C ARG A 68 6.55 0.68 11.70
N PHE A 69 6.53 2.01 11.82
CA PHE A 69 5.91 2.86 10.81
C PHE A 69 6.51 2.58 9.44
N ILE A 70 5.71 2.78 8.38
CA ILE A 70 6.13 2.56 7.01
C ILE A 70 7.18 3.60 6.64
N THR A 71 8.34 3.17 6.17
CA THR A 71 9.41 4.07 5.70
C THR A 71 9.80 3.78 4.26
N THR A 72 10.62 4.66 3.69
CA THR A 72 11.31 4.40 2.43
C THR A 72 11.93 3.00 2.42
N GLY A 73 11.76 2.28 1.33
CA GLY A 73 12.23 0.90 1.17
C GLY A 73 11.18 -0.16 1.45
N ASP A 74 10.19 0.13 2.31
CA ASP A 74 9.10 -0.80 2.65
C ASP A 74 8.16 -1.02 1.45
N ILE A 75 7.51 -2.18 1.43
CA ILE A 75 6.67 -2.61 0.30
C ILE A 75 5.24 -2.84 0.79
N VAL A 76 4.27 -2.26 0.07
CA VAL A 76 2.86 -2.57 0.21
C VAL A 76 2.41 -3.40 -0.98
N VAL A 77 1.83 -4.56 -0.71
CA VAL A 77 1.26 -5.45 -1.72
C VAL A 77 -0.26 -5.36 -1.65
N ILE A 78 -0.88 -5.02 -2.78
CA ILE A 78 -2.34 -4.97 -2.93
C ILE A 78 -2.78 -6.18 -3.74
N ASP A 79 -3.64 -7.03 -3.16
CA ASP A 79 -4.36 -8.08 -3.85
C ASP A 79 -5.57 -7.46 -4.59
N ASP A 80 -5.38 -7.13 -5.88
CA ASP A 80 -6.46 -6.67 -6.76
C ASP A 80 -7.11 -7.89 -7.43
N LYS A 81 -8.42 -8.07 -7.25
CA LYS A 81 -9.17 -9.20 -7.82
C LYS A 81 -9.03 -9.35 -9.34
N LYS A 82 -8.78 -8.25 -10.07
CA LYS A 82 -8.64 -8.23 -11.54
C LYS A 82 -7.19 -8.32 -12.00
N LYS A 83 -6.25 -7.73 -11.26
CA LYS A 83 -4.84 -7.61 -11.67
C LYS A 83 -3.90 -8.56 -10.93
N GLY A 84 -4.42 -9.31 -9.96
CA GLY A 84 -3.61 -10.08 -9.02
C GLY A 84 -2.84 -9.17 -8.05
N LYS A 85 -1.72 -9.69 -7.54
CA LYS A 85 -0.85 -8.96 -6.61
C LYS A 85 -0.13 -7.82 -7.32
N CYS A 86 -0.30 -6.60 -6.81
CA CYS A 86 0.43 -5.42 -7.25
C CYS A 86 1.36 -4.96 -6.13
N TYR A 87 2.63 -4.75 -6.46
CA TYR A 87 3.69 -4.40 -5.51
C TYR A 87 4.00 -2.91 -5.60
N TYR A 88 4.09 -2.25 -4.45
CA TYR A 88 4.40 -0.83 -4.35
C TYR A 88 5.48 -0.62 -3.31
N GLN A 89 6.64 -0.11 -3.74
CA GLN A 89 7.71 0.26 -2.83
C GLN A 89 7.65 1.75 -2.54
N LEU A 90 7.77 2.12 -1.26
CA LEU A 90 7.87 3.52 -0.89
C LEU A 90 9.27 4.05 -1.22
N SER A 91 9.34 5.13 -2.00
CA SER A 91 10.57 5.85 -2.31
C SER A 91 10.46 7.30 -1.84
N PRO A 92 11.57 8.07 -1.79
CA PRO A 92 11.50 9.50 -1.47
C PRO A 92 10.63 10.30 -2.45
N ALA A 93 10.48 9.83 -3.69
CA ALA A 93 9.62 10.43 -4.71
C ALA A 93 8.16 9.91 -4.67
N GLY A 94 7.80 9.13 -3.65
CA GLY A 94 6.49 8.51 -3.50
C GLY A 94 6.47 7.02 -3.86
N TRP A 95 5.27 6.49 -4.08
CA TRP A 95 5.05 5.06 -4.33
C TRP A 95 5.47 4.65 -5.74
N LYS A 96 6.44 3.74 -5.83
CA LYS A 96 6.88 3.15 -7.10
C LYS A 96 6.26 1.77 -7.27
N ARG A 97 5.53 1.57 -8.37
CA ARG A 97 4.97 0.26 -8.72
C ARG A 97 6.07 -0.66 -9.23
N SER A 98 6.02 -1.92 -8.82
CA SER A 98 6.82 -3.03 -9.36
C SER A 98 5.91 -4.17 -9.82
N GLU A 99 6.34 -4.91 -10.83
CA GLU A 99 5.63 -6.09 -11.34
C GLU A 99 5.78 -7.31 -10.44
N ARG A 100 6.83 -7.34 -9.62
CA ARG A 100 7.12 -8.42 -8.66
C ARG A 100 7.64 -7.84 -7.34
N LEU A 101 7.56 -8.62 -6.27
CA LEU A 101 8.36 -8.37 -5.08
C LEU A 101 9.83 -8.45 -5.54
N MET A 102 10.48 -7.31 -5.71
CA MET A 102 11.91 -7.33 -5.99
C MET A 102 12.56 -7.80 -4.69
N THR A 103 13.10 -9.02 -4.71
CA THR A 103 14.18 -9.39 -3.81
C THR A 103 15.32 -8.45 -4.16
N ILE A 104 15.39 -7.30 -3.51
CA ILE A 104 16.48 -6.35 -3.69
C ILE A 104 17.65 -7.00 -2.96
N GLY A 105 18.42 -7.82 -3.68
CA GLY A 105 19.60 -8.52 -3.16
C GLY A 105 20.57 -7.55 -2.53
#